data_AF-A0AAC9BGP5-F1
#
_entry.id   AF-A0AAC9BGP5-F1
#
_cell.length_a   1.000
_cell.length_b   1.000
_cell.length_c   1.000
_cell.angle_alpha   90.00
_cell.angle_beta   90.00
_cell.angle_gamma   90.00
#
_symmetry.space_group_name_H-M   'P 1'
#
loop_
_entity.id
_entity.type
_entity.pdbx_description
1 polymer ?
#
loop_
_entity_poly.entity_id
_entity_poly.type
_entity_poly.pdbx_seq_one_letter_code
_entity_poly.pdbx_strand_id
1 'polypeptide(L)'
;MRRRQFLVLGCAAGLVVAGPTAATDLIGDALNGYWLVTVIGEAKERLLLLDGAALQDGKLVVGKMRYGLVEAAALSDVHDVSGFVEGDHLQLEFSSIVNSRIRVVLTAGDTSLLGELRYPNGRTVNVRMTRITADEAAATQAAARKMLQDGAQGVLGKGSVGSFSASGKLQARANSRIALVYAGAINCPACRGYQAEYFGRMAKMKTALPELDQIDYVQLKLGGFTARIRPEDLPPTLAWAGGERPDGRRILLNHGVPFFFAAIDEQIWGQAHAVSGLEGIVLPQIRLALQERARARAT
;
A
#
# COMPACT_ATOMS: atom_id res chain seq x y z
N MET A 1 -7.99 44.20 61.78
CA MET A 1 -8.33 44.30 60.34
C MET A 1 -7.06 44.12 59.52
N ARG A 2 -6.82 42.93 58.95
CA ARG A 2 -5.61 42.62 58.16
C ARG A 2 -5.91 42.77 56.67
N ARG A 3 -5.29 43.77 56.03
CA ARG A 3 -5.34 43.99 54.57
C ARG A 3 -4.49 42.91 53.88
N ARG A 4 -5.11 42.09 53.03
CA ARG A 4 -4.42 41.17 52.11
C ARG A 4 -4.07 41.95 50.84
N GLN A 5 -2.78 42.09 50.57
CA GLN A 5 -2.28 42.56 49.28
C GLN A 5 -2.23 41.36 48.33
N PHE A 6 -2.97 41.43 47.23
CA PHE A 6 -2.86 40.49 46.12
C PHE A 6 -1.72 40.95 45.22
N LEU A 7 -0.67 40.14 45.15
CA LEU A 7 0.39 40.24 44.16
C LEU A 7 -0.13 39.60 42.86
N VAL A 8 -0.42 40.42 41.86
CA VAL A 8 -0.68 39.97 40.49
C VAL A 8 0.68 39.74 39.83
N LEU A 9 1.15 38.49 39.80
CA LEU A 9 2.24 38.11 38.92
C LEU A 9 1.70 38.10 37.48
N GLY A 10 2.04 39.14 36.73
CA GLY A 10 1.92 39.13 35.28
C GLY A 10 2.92 38.14 34.69
N CYS A 11 2.48 36.92 34.41
CA CYS A 11 3.18 36.05 33.47
C CYS A 11 3.04 36.68 32.08
N ALA A 12 4.04 37.45 31.68
CA ALA A 12 4.28 37.77 30.29
C ALA A 12 4.53 36.45 29.54
N ALA A 13 3.47 35.89 28.97
CA ALA A 13 3.58 34.83 27.98
C ALA A 13 4.30 35.42 26.77
N GLY A 14 5.61 35.23 26.71
CA GLY A 14 6.37 35.38 25.48
C GLY A 14 5.81 34.38 24.47
N LEU A 15 4.92 34.85 23.61
CA LEU A 15 4.58 34.17 22.36
C LEU A 15 5.89 34.12 21.56
N VAL A 16 6.63 33.02 21.66
CA VAL A 16 7.64 32.69 20.66
C VAL A 16 6.86 32.32 19.42
N VAL A 17 6.60 33.32 18.57
CA VAL A 17 6.18 33.11 17.19
C VAL A 17 7.35 32.42 16.51
N ALA A 18 7.35 31.09 16.53
CA ALA A 18 8.20 30.31 15.66
C ALA A 18 7.91 30.79 14.23
N GLY A 19 8.91 31.43 13.62
CA GLY A 19 8.75 32.00 12.30
C GLY A 19 8.34 30.94 11.26
N PRO A 20 7.67 31.35 10.17
CA PRO A 20 7.21 30.44 9.11
C PRO A 20 8.33 29.68 8.39
N THR A 21 9.60 30.01 8.65
CA THR A 21 10.79 29.37 8.06
C THR A 21 10.99 27.92 8.49
N ALA A 22 10.60 27.54 9.71
CA ALA A 22 10.75 26.15 10.17
C ALA A 22 9.71 25.20 9.54
N ALA A 23 8.55 25.70 9.12
CA ALA A 23 7.51 24.90 8.47
C ALA A 23 7.79 24.65 6.98
N THR A 24 8.61 25.51 6.35
CA THR A 24 8.93 25.45 4.92
C THR A 24 9.86 24.29 4.58
N ASP A 25 10.83 23.99 5.44
CA ASP A 25 11.79 22.88 5.28
C ASP A 25 11.15 21.50 5.48
N LEU A 26 10.15 21.40 6.37
CA LEU A 26 9.48 20.15 6.70
C LEU A 26 8.68 19.55 5.53
N ILE A 27 8.17 20.40 4.62
CA ILE A 27 7.42 19.94 3.44
C ILE A 27 8.35 19.26 2.43
N GLY A 28 9.54 19.83 2.22
CA GLY A 28 10.55 19.23 1.36
C GLY A 28 10.98 17.86 1.88
N ASP A 29 11.30 17.78 3.16
CA ASP A 29 11.69 16.53 3.81
C ASP A 29 10.57 15.48 3.82
N ALA A 30 9.30 15.91 3.87
CA ALA A 30 8.15 15.02 3.81
C ALA A 30 7.92 14.43 2.39
N LEU A 31 8.14 15.24 1.35
CA LEU A 31 7.83 14.86 -0.04
C LEU A 31 9.00 14.23 -0.80
N ASN A 32 10.24 14.64 -0.50
CA ASN A 32 11.41 14.16 -1.23
C ASN A 32 11.61 12.65 -1.03
N GLY A 33 11.98 11.96 -2.10
CA GLY A 33 12.28 10.53 -2.10
C GLY A 33 11.40 9.73 -3.05
N TYR A 34 11.38 8.42 -2.81
CA TYR A 34 10.67 7.46 -3.65
C TYR A 34 9.27 7.18 -3.12
N TRP A 35 8.34 7.04 -4.06
CA TRP A 35 6.94 6.78 -3.79
C TRP A 35 6.47 5.64 -4.69
N LEU A 36 5.98 4.57 -4.08
CA LEU A 36 5.28 3.51 -4.78
C LEU A 36 3.87 3.99 -5.10
N VAL A 37 3.52 4.03 -6.38
CA VAL A 37 2.24 4.49 -6.89
C VAL A 37 1.40 3.29 -7.32
N THR A 38 0.36 2.99 -6.53
CA THR A 38 -0.60 1.92 -6.77
C THR A 38 -1.87 2.49 -7.37
N VAL A 39 -2.17 2.11 -8.60
CA VAL A 39 -3.43 2.47 -9.28
C VAL A 39 -4.46 1.37 -9.01
N ILE A 40 -5.59 1.74 -8.41
CA ILE A 40 -6.62 0.78 -8.02
C ILE A 40 -7.20 0.08 -9.25
N GLY A 41 -7.21 -1.25 -9.23
CA GLY A 41 -7.68 -2.08 -10.34
C GLY A 41 -6.62 -2.36 -11.42
N GLU A 42 -5.38 -1.90 -11.24
CA GLU A 42 -4.28 -2.22 -12.14
C GLU A 42 -3.23 -3.11 -11.48
N ALA A 43 -2.77 -4.10 -12.22
CA ALA A 43 -1.74 -5.03 -11.76
C ALA A 43 -0.34 -4.41 -11.75
N LYS A 44 -0.12 -3.35 -12.53
CA LYS A 44 1.17 -2.71 -12.70
C LYS A 44 1.38 -1.62 -11.67
N GLU A 45 2.42 -1.78 -10.87
CA GLU A 45 2.88 -0.73 -9.97
C GLU A 45 3.77 0.26 -10.70
N ARG A 46 3.79 1.48 -10.16
CA ARG A 46 4.56 2.58 -10.70
C ARG A 46 5.42 3.18 -9.60
N LEU A 47 6.52 3.79 -9.99
CA LEU A 47 7.43 4.46 -9.09
C LEU A 47 7.46 5.94 -9.45
N LEU A 48 7.35 6.78 -8.43
CA LEU A 48 7.57 8.21 -8.52
C LEU A 48 8.81 8.56 -7.68
N LEU A 49 9.70 9.35 -8.26
CA LEU A 49 10.79 10.02 -7.56
C LEU A 49 10.48 11.51 -7.52
N LEU A 50 10.46 12.06 -6.31
CA LEU A 50 10.33 13.48 -6.01
C LEU A 50 11.66 13.98 -5.44
N ASP A 51 12.23 15.02 -6.04
CA ASP A 51 13.49 15.62 -5.58
C ASP A 51 13.43 17.15 -5.65
N GLY A 52 14.02 17.81 -4.66
CA GLY A 52 13.99 19.26 -4.52
C GLY A 52 12.60 19.86 -4.35
N ALA A 53 11.68 19.17 -3.64
CA ALA A 53 10.42 19.75 -3.22
C ALA A 53 10.66 20.85 -2.17
N ALA A 54 10.07 22.03 -2.38
CA ALA A 54 10.15 23.16 -1.47
C ALA A 54 8.90 24.04 -1.60
N LEU A 55 8.54 24.76 -0.55
CA LEU A 55 7.46 25.75 -0.61
C LEU A 55 8.04 27.14 -0.91
N GLN A 56 7.55 27.79 -1.96
CA GLN A 56 7.93 29.16 -2.35
C GLN A 56 6.65 29.98 -2.56
N ASP A 57 6.49 31.07 -1.82
CA ASP A 57 5.31 31.95 -1.89
C ASP A 57 3.96 31.21 -1.78
N GLY A 58 3.91 30.20 -0.89
CA GLY A 58 2.71 29.36 -0.67
C GLY A 58 2.44 28.32 -1.76
N LYS A 59 3.30 28.23 -2.78
CA LYS A 59 3.23 27.24 -3.85
C LYS A 59 4.30 26.17 -3.66
N LEU A 60 3.95 24.92 -3.94
CA LEU A 60 4.91 23.84 -3.98
C LEU A 60 5.69 23.92 -5.30
N VAL A 61 7.00 24.07 -5.18
CA VAL A 61 7.95 23.97 -6.28
C VAL A 61 8.67 22.64 -6.13
N VAL A 62 8.82 21.91 -7.24
CA VAL A 62 9.53 20.63 -7.27
C VAL A 62 10.66 20.75 -8.28
N GLY A 63 11.90 20.55 -7.81
CA GLY A 63 13.09 20.61 -8.67
C GLY A 63 13.09 19.55 -9.76
N LYS A 64 12.85 18.28 -9.39
CA LYS A 64 12.76 17.17 -10.34
C LYS A 64 11.70 16.17 -9.91
N MET A 65 10.90 15.74 -10.87
CA MET A 65 9.92 14.68 -10.65
C MET A 65 9.98 13.67 -11.80
N ARG A 66 10.12 12.38 -11.47
CA ARG A 66 10.19 11.30 -12.45
C ARG A 66 9.20 10.21 -12.12
N TYR A 67 8.48 9.73 -13.12
CA TYR A 67 7.42 8.75 -12.97
C TYR A 67 7.55 7.65 -14.02
N GLY A 68 7.22 6.42 -13.66
CA GLY A 68 7.23 5.31 -14.59
C GLY A 68 6.77 4.01 -13.97
N LEU A 69 6.67 2.98 -14.80
CA LEU A 69 6.48 1.61 -14.34
C LEU A 69 7.68 1.18 -13.48
N VAL A 70 7.43 0.39 -12.44
CA VAL A 70 8.50 -0.15 -11.57
C VAL A 70 9.50 -0.96 -12.39
N GLU A 71 9.02 -1.72 -13.37
CA GLU A 71 9.86 -2.54 -14.24
C GLU A 71 10.66 -1.75 -15.29
N ALA A 72 10.41 -0.45 -15.44
CA ALA A 72 11.07 0.36 -16.46
C ALA A 72 12.59 0.49 -16.21
N ALA A 73 13.37 0.54 -17.30
CA ALA A 73 14.82 0.75 -17.23
C ALA A 73 15.17 2.10 -16.58
N ALA A 74 14.35 3.12 -16.85
CA ALA A 74 14.45 4.45 -16.25
C ALA A 74 13.06 5.05 -16.04
N LEU A 75 12.93 5.90 -15.02
CA LEU A 75 11.76 6.77 -14.84
C LEU A 75 11.84 7.94 -15.82
N SER A 76 10.68 8.37 -16.32
CA SER A 76 10.59 9.50 -17.25
C SER A 76 10.22 10.76 -16.49
N ASP A 77 10.74 11.90 -16.94
CA ASP A 77 10.38 13.19 -16.33
C ASP A 77 8.90 13.48 -16.63
N VAL A 78 8.19 14.07 -15.65
CA VAL A 78 6.78 14.46 -15.79
C VAL A 78 6.66 15.93 -16.20
N HIS A 79 5.47 16.36 -16.60
CA HIS A 79 5.17 17.75 -16.93
C HIS A 79 3.94 18.25 -16.15
N ASP A 80 3.64 19.55 -16.30
CA ASP A 80 2.52 20.24 -15.63
C ASP A 80 2.50 20.06 -14.10
N VAL A 81 3.68 20.00 -13.49
CA VAL A 81 3.80 19.83 -12.04
C VAL A 81 3.27 21.10 -11.37
N SER A 82 2.30 20.92 -10.49
CA SER A 82 1.79 21.98 -9.64
C SER A 82 1.46 21.42 -8.26
N GLY A 83 1.62 22.24 -7.24
CA GLY A 83 1.13 21.91 -5.92
C GLY A 83 0.95 23.16 -5.09
N PHE A 84 0.10 23.04 -4.09
CA PHE A 84 -0.20 24.12 -3.16
C PHE A 84 -0.52 23.53 -1.80
N VAL A 85 -0.33 24.36 -0.77
CA VAL A 85 -0.68 24.03 0.60
C VAL A 85 -1.88 24.87 0.98
N GLU A 86 -2.96 24.23 1.39
CA GLU A 86 -4.17 24.88 1.87
C GLU A 86 -4.55 24.25 3.22
N GLY A 87 -4.33 25.02 4.30
CA GLY A 87 -4.51 24.52 5.67
C GLY A 87 -3.59 23.33 5.95
N ASP A 88 -4.18 22.21 6.37
CA ASP A 88 -3.47 20.97 6.68
C ASP A 88 -3.31 20.03 5.48
N HIS A 89 -3.66 20.51 4.28
CA HIS A 89 -3.61 19.72 3.06
C HIS A 89 -2.51 20.23 2.13
N LEU A 90 -1.71 19.28 1.63
CA LEU A 90 -0.84 19.51 0.49
C LEU A 90 -1.43 18.81 -0.72
N GLN A 91 -1.77 19.57 -1.74
CA GLN A 91 -2.19 19.02 -3.02
C GLN A 91 -0.99 18.99 -3.97
N LEU A 92 -0.78 17.84 -4.61
CA LEU A 92 0.22 17.65 -5.65
C LEU A 92 -0.48 17.15 -6.91
N GLU A 93 -0.12 17.74 -8.05
CA GLU A 93 -0.67 17.40 -9.34
C GLU A 93 0.42 17.40 -10.41
N PHE A 94 0.37 16.42 -11.31
CA PHE A 94 1.29 16.33 -12.44
C PHE A 94 0.72 15.49 -13.59
N SER A 95 1.29 15.65 -14.77
CA SER A 95 0.98 14.89 -15.98
C SER A 95 2.14 13.94 -16.31
N SER A 96 1.83 12.65 -16.46
CA SER A 96 2.79 11.66 -16.97
C SER A 96 3.05 11.83 -18.47
N ILE A 97 4.12 11.22 -18.98
CA ILE A 97 4.50 11.24 -20.42
C ILE A 97 3.41 10.78 -21.40
N VAL A 98 2.41 10.04 -20.93
CA VAL A 98 1.26 9.58 -21.72
C VAL A 98 0.02 10.45 -21.48
N ASN A 99 0.19 11.68 -21.00
CA ASN A 99 -0.85 12.65 -20.70
C ASN A 99 -1.92 12.15 -19.70
N SER A 100 -1.57 11.18 -18.84
CA SER A 100 -2.42 10.84 -17.70
C SER A 100 -2.12 11.81 -16.56
N ARG A 101 -3.16 12.45 -16.03
CA ARG A 101 -3.08 13.46 -14.97
C ARG A 101 -3.29 12.80 -13.62
N ILE A 102 -2.38 13.02 -12.69
CA ILE A 102 -2.45 12.51 -11.33
C ILE A 102 -2.64 13.69 -10.40
N ARG A 103 -3.65 13.60 -9.53
CA ARG A 103 -3.90 14.55 -8.45
C ARG A 103 -3.96 13.79 -7.15
N VAL A 104 -3.13 14.17 -6.19
CA VAL A 104 -3.12 13.56 -4.86
C VAL A 104 -3.13 14.63 -3.77
N VAL A 105 -3.63 14.25 -2.61
CA VAL A 105 -3.68 15.08 -1.41
C VAL A 105 -2.96 14.36 -0.28
N LEU A 106 -2.08 15.08 0.41
CA LEU A 106 -1.50 14.72 1.70
C LEU A 106 -2.27 15.47 2.78
N THR A 107 -2.68 14.78 3.84
CA THR A 107 -3.09 15.45 5.07
C THR A 107 -1.94 15.38 6.07
N ALA A 108 -1.74 16.43 6.86
CA ALA A 108 -0.73 16.43 7.92
C ALA A 108 -0.86 15.17 8.81
N GLY A 109 0.25 14.43 8.97
CA GLY A 109 0.29 13.18 9.74
C GLY A 109 0.00 11.90 8.95
N ASP A 110 -0.42 12.00 7.69
CA ASP A 110 -0.56 10.84 6.82
C ASP A 110 0.80 10.29 6.35
N THR A 111 0.89 8.96 6.22
CA THR A 111 2.06 8.28 5.66
C THR A 111 1.89 7.90 4.18
N SER A 112 0.75 8.27 3.58
CA SER A 112 0.41 7.95 2.19
C SER A 112 -0.41 9.07 1.57
N LEU A 113 -0.18 9.34 0.28
CA LEU A 113 -0.98 10.25 -0.52
C LEU A 113 -2.14 9.48 -1.16
N LEU A 114 -3.33 10.05 -1.15
CA LEU A 114 -4.50 9.49 -1.82
C LEU A 114 -5.00 10.45 -2.89
N GLY A 115 -5.53 9.92 -3.98
CA GLY A 115 -6.14 10.75 -5.00
C GLY A 115 -6.60 10.00 -6.22
N GLU A 116 -6.52 10.66 -7.37
CA GLU A 116 -7.07 10.20 -8.64
C GLU A 116 -6.04 10.27 -9.76
N LEU A 117 -6.07 9.26 -10.63
CA LEU A 117 -5.41 9.25 -11.93
C LEU A 117 -6.49 9.33 -13.01
N ARG A 118 -6.41 10.36 -13.84
CA ARG A 118 -7.27 10.57 -15.01
C ARG A 118 -6.51 10.24 -16.28
N TYR A 119 -6.99 9.23 -16.99
CA TYR A 119 -6.46 8.82 -18.29
C TYR A 119 -6.85 9.82 -19.40
N PRO A 120 -6.10 9.84 -20.54
CA PRO A 120 -6.44 10.69 -21.69
C PRO A 120 -7.84 10.43 -22.26
N ASN A 121 -8.36 9.20 -22.12
CA ASN A 121 -9.72 8.83 -22.53
C ASN A 121 -10.81 9.31 -21.56
N GLY A 122 -10.46 10.09 -20.53
CA GLY A 122 -11.37 10.60 -19.52
C GLY A 122 -11.69 9.64 -18.38
N ARG A 123 -11.22 8.39 -18.42
CA ARG A 123 -11.42 7.42 -17.32
C ARG A 123 -10.64 7.88 -16.08
N THR A 124 -11.32 7.95 -14.94
CA THR A 124 -10.71 8.24 -13.64
C THR A 124 -10.61 6.97 -12.81
N VAL A 125 -9.48 6.77 -12.15
CA VAL A 125 -9.23 5.67 -11.23
C VAL A 125 -8.54 6.18 -9.97
N ASN A 126 -8.83 5.58 -8.83
CA ASN A 126 -8.18 5.96 -7.58
C ASN A 126 -6.71 5.56 -7.61
N VAL A 127 -5.87 6.38 -6.98
CA VAL A 127 -4.44 6.13 -6.81
C VAL A 127 -4.03 6.32 -5.36
N ARG A 128 -3.07 5.50 -4.92
CA ARG A 128 -2.41 5.62 -3.62
C ARG A 128 -0.91 5.72 -3.85
N MET A 129 -0.26 6.67 -3.19
CA MET A 129 1.19 6.76 -3.17
C MET A 129 1.71 6.49 -1.77
N THR A 130 2.65 5.56 -1.65
CA THR A 130 3.26 5.17 -0.38
C THR A 130 4.74 5.48 -0.44
N ARG A 131 5.25 6.25 0.53
CA ARG A 131 6.68 6.57 0.59
C ARG A 131 7.48 5.29 0.86
N ILE A 132 8.57 5.10 0.11
CA ILE A 132 9.51 4.00 0.28
C ILE A 132 10.94 4.54 0.29
N THR A 133 11.85 3.79 0.88
CA THR A 133 13.28 4.12 0.91
C THR A 133 13.93 3.91 -0.47
N ALA A 134 15.11 4.49 -0.68
CA ALA A 134 15.87 4.28 -1.92
C ALA A 134 16.27 2.82 -2.12
N ASP A 135 16.65 2.13 -1.04
CA ASP A 135 17.00 0.70 -1.08
C ASP A 135 15.77 -0.16 -1.44
N GLU A 136 14.60 0.16 -0.88
CA GLU A 136 13.34 -0.52 -1.24
C GLU A 136 12.96 -0.25 -2.70
N ALA A 137 13.11 0.99 -3.18
CA ALA A 137 12.86 1.31 -4.59
C ALA A 137 13.79 0.51 -5.50
N ALA A 138 15.09 0.46 -5.21
CA ALA A 138 16.07 -0.29 -5.97
C ALA A 138 15.77 -1.81 -5.95
N ALA A 139 15.44 -2.36 -4.78
CA ALA A 139 15.06 -3.76 -4.63
C ALA A 139 13.78 -4.09 -5.41
N THR A 140 12.78 -3.21 -5.37
CA THR A 140 11.50 -3.38 -6.09
C THR A 140 11.71 -3.35 -7.59
N GLN A 141 12.51 -2.40 -8.10
CA GLN A 141 12.86 -2.34 -9.52
C GLN A 141 13.68 -3.57 -9.96
N ALA A 142 14.66 -4.01 -9.15
CA ALA A 142 15.46 -5.19 -9.44
C ALA A 142 14.60 -6.47 -9.48
N ALA A 143 13.68 -6.63 -8.53
CA ALA A 143 12.74 -7.73 -8.50
C ALA A 143 11.82 -7.73 -9.73
N ALA A 144 11.25 -6.58 -10.09
CA ALA A 144 10.38 -6.46 -11.26
C ALA A 144 11.11 -6.76 -12.58
N ARG A 145 12.34 -6.26 -12.75
CA ARG A 145 13.18 -6.57 -13.92
C ARG A 145 13.56 -8.04 -13.98
N LYS A 146 13.91 -8.64 -12.85
CA LYS A 146 14.20 -10.06 -12.75
C LYS A 146 12.97 -10.89 -13.14
N MET A 147 11.77 -10.51 -12.68
CA MET A 147 10.52 -11.18 -13.09
C MET A 147 10.27 -11.06 -14.60
N LEU A 148 10.59 -9.92 -15.23
CA LEU A 148 10.52 -9.79 -16.70
C LEU A 148 11.52 -10.69 -17.41
N GLN A 149 12.75 -10.79 -16.90
CA GLN A 149 13.81 -11.63 -17.47
C GLN A 149 13.46 -13.12 -17.33
N ASP A 150 13.04 -13.54 -16.14
CA ASP A 150 12.65 -14.91 -15.82
C ASP A 150 11.35 -15.30 -16.56
N GLY A 151 10.42 -14.37 -16.73
CA GLY A 151 9.16 -14.55 -17.47
C GLY A 151 9.29 -14.53 -19.00
N ALA A 152 10.41 -14.03 -19.53
CA ALA A 152 10.71 -14.10 -20.97
C ALA A 152 11.11 -15.51 -21.44
N GLN A 153 11.45 -16.42 -20.51
CA GLN A 153 11.72 -17.84 -20.82
C GLN A 153 10.57 -18.79 -20.48
N GLY A 154 9.46 -18.31 -19.91
CA GLY A 154 8.34 -19.17 -19.54
C GLY A 154 7.00 -18.43 -19.51
N VAL A 155 6.24 -18.59 -20.59
CA VAL A 155 4.77 -18.44 -20.68
C VAL A 155 4.17 -17.17 -20.06
N LEU A 156 3.81 -16.25 -20.97
CA LEU A 156 2.98 -15.07 -20.74
C LEU A 156 1.71 -15.37 -19.91
N GLY A 157 1.74 -15.01 -18.64
CA GLY A 157 0.57 -14.82 -17.79
C GLY A 157 0.70 -13.50 -17.04
N LYS A 158 -0.24 -12.57 -17.25
CA LYS A 158 -0.31 -11.23 -16.64
C LYS A 158 -0.03 -11.29 -15.12
N GLY A 159 1.16 -10.85 -14.72
CA GLY A 159 1.63 -10.93 -13.33
C GLY A 159 1.82 -9.56 -12.69
N SER A 160 1.09 -9.35 -11.61
CA SER A 160 1.24 -8.32 -10.59
C SER A 160 2.60 -8.37 -9.88
N VAL A 161 2.91 -7.32 -9.13
CA VAL A 161 3.90 -7.40 -8.05
C VAL A 161 3.45 -8.51 -7.09
N GLY A 162 4.29 -9.54 -7.00
CA GLY A 162 3.95 -10.85 -6.45
C GLY A 162 3.56 -11.90 -7.51
N SER A 163 4.41 -12.17 -8.52
CA SER A 163 4.23 -13.40 -9.30
C SER A 163 4.55 -14.60 -8.42
N PHE A 164 3.53 -15.17 -7.80
CA PHE A 164 3.59 -16.60 -7.53
C PHE A 164 3.45 -17.30 -8.87
N SER A 165 4.39 -18.21 -9.15
CA SER A 165 4.24 -19.23 -10.17
C SER A 165 3.14 -20.18 -9.73
N ALA A 166 1.88 -19.75 -9.79
CA ALA A 166 0.82 -20.66 -10.15
C ALA A 166 0.84 -20.73 -11.68
N SER A 167 1.85 -21.41 -12.23
CA SER A 167 1.88 -21.80 -13.65
C SER A 167 0.72 -22.74 -14.00
N GLY A 168 -0.07 -23.17 -13.00
CA GLY A 168 -1.36 -23.83 -13.17
C GLY A 168 -2.54 -22.88 -13.05
N LYS A 169 -3.56 -23.12 -13.86
CA LYS A 169 -4.92 -22.61 -13.63
C LYS A 169 -5.35 -22.97 -12.20
N LEU A 170 -5.90 -22.04 -11.44
CA LEU A 170 -6.48 -22.31 -10.12
C LEU A 170 -7.50 -23.45 -10.24
N GLN A 171 -7.24 -24.54 -9.53
CA GLN A 171 -8.11 -25.72 -9.47
C GLN A 171 -8.34 -26.09 -8.00
N ALA A 172 -9.36 -25.51 -7.39
CA ALA A 172 -9.80 -25.93 -6.06
C ALA A 172 -10.66 -27.20 -6.17
N ARG A 173 -10.31 -28.21 -5.38
CA ARG A 173 -11.04 -29.48 -5.27
C ARG A 173 -12.27 -29.31 -4.36
N ALA A 174 -13.18 -30.28 -4.37
CA ALA A 174 -14.39 -30.28 -3.55
C ALA A 174 -14.11 -30.11 -2.04
N ASN A 175 -12.97 -30.62 -1.58
CA ASN A 175 -12.47 -30.57 -0.21
C ASN A 175 -11.31 -29.59 -0.01
N SER A 176 -11.02 -28.70 -0.99
CA SER A 176 -9.94 -27.73 -0.84
C SER A 176 -10.22 -26.78 0.33
N ARG A 177 -9.15 -26.55 1.09
CA ARG A 177 -9.12 -25.56 2.16
C ARG A 177 -8.81 -24.20 1.56
N ILE A 178 -9.58 -23.19 1.92
CA ILE A 178 -9.40 -21.82 1.45
C ILE A 178 -9.24 -20.96 2.70
N ALA A 179 -8.18 -20.18 2.77
CA ALA A 179 -7.90 -19.29 3.89
C ALA A 179 -7.58 -17.87 3.41
N LEU A 180 -8.23 -16.89 4.04
CA LEU A 180 -7.84 -15.50 4.01
C LEU A 180 -7.03 -15.20 5.26
N VAL A 181 -5.77 -14.80 5.08
CA VAL A 181 -4.93 -14.38 6.19
C VAL A 181 -4.74 -12.88 6.14
N TYR A 182 -4.97 -12.23 7.29
CA TYR A 182 -4.73 -10.82 7.52
C TYR A 182 -3.67 -10.65 8.60
N ALA A 183 -2.59 -9.93 8.30
CA ALA A 183 -1.59 -9.53 9.26
C ALA A 183 -1.67 -8.03 9.54
N GLY A 184 -1.82 -7.67 10.80
CA GLY A 184 -1.85 -6.29 11.29
C GLY A 184 -0.90 -6.09 12.47
N ALA A 185 -0.65 -4.84 12.83
CA ALA A 185 0.08 -4.47 14.05
C ALA A 185 -0.73 -3.46 14.88
N ILE A 186 -0.52 -3.47 16.20
CA ILE A 186 -1.26 -2.59 17.14
C ILE A 186 -0.96 -1.10 16.83
N ASN A 187 0.29 -0.81 16.48
CA ASN A 187 0.78 0.53 16.17
C ASN A 187 0.54 0.97 14.71
N CYS A 188 -0.25 0.23 13.92
CA CYS A 188 -0.52 0.54 12.52
C CYS A 188 -1.91 1.22 12.36
N PRO A 189 -1.97 2.55 12.04
CA PRO A 189 -3.25 3.25 11.87
C PRO A 189 -4.11 2.66 10.74
N ALA A 190 -3.50 2.31 9.61
CA ALA A 190 -4.20 1.68 8.49
C ALA A 190 -4.83 0.32 8.88
N CYS A 191 -4.19 -0.42 9.78
CA CYS A 191 -4.68 -1.70 10.29
C CYS A 191 -5.93 -1.49 11.17
N ARG A 192 -5.94 -0.44 12.00
CA ARG A 192 -7.12 -0.06 12.80
C ARG A 192 -8.27 0.40 11.90
N GLY A 193 -7.96 1.20 10.87
CA GLY A 193 -8.94 1.63 9.86
C GLY A 193 -9.61 0.44 9.17
N TYR A 194 -8.79 -0.49 8.67
CA TYR A 194 -9.27 -1.74 8.07
C TYR A 194 -10.21 -2.52 9.01
N GLN A 195 -9.79 -2.77 10.25
CA GLN A 195 -10.62 -3.52 11.21
C GLN A 195 -11.95 -2.81 11.51
N ALA A 196 -11.91 -1.50 11.73
CA ALA A 196 -13.10 -0.70 12.03
C ALA A 196 -14.08 -0.67 10.85
N GLU A 197 -13.58 -0.67 9.61
CA GLU A 197 -14.39 -0.59 8.40
C GLU A 197 -14.93 -1.96 7.97
N TYR A 198 -14.08 -2.98 7.94
CA TYR A 198 -14.46 -4.30 7.43
C TYR A 198 -15.23 -5.15 8.41
N PHE A 199 -14.94 -5.04 9.72
CA PHE A 199 -15.56 -5.85 10.76
C PHE A 199 -16.34 -5.02 11.79
N GLY A 200 -16.09 -3.72 11.87
CA GLY A 200 -16.78 -2.81 12.76
C GLY A 200 -17.98 -2.13 12.10
N ARG A 201 -17.91 -0.80 12.02
CA ARG A 201 -19.03 0.12 11.78
C ARG A 201 -19.75 -0.10 10.45
N MET A 202 -19.03 -0.52 9.41
CA MET A 202 -19.59 -0.68 8.07
C MET A 202 -19.79 -2.13 7.67
N ALA A 203 -19.28 -3.09 8.45
CA ALA A 203 -19.34 -4.52 8.16
C ALA A 203 -18.97 -4.88 6.70
N LYS A 204 -18.04 -4.14 6.08
CA LYS A 204 -17.75 -4.27 4.64
C LYS A 204 -17.32 -5.67 4.24
N MET A 205 -16.74 -6.46 5.15
CA MET A 205 -16.31 -7.81 4.82
C MET A 205 -17.47 -8.69 4.36
N LYS A 206 -18.65 -8.58 4.98
CA LYS A 206 -19.82 -9.38 4.59
C LYS A 206 -20.34 -8.99 3.20
N THR A 207 -20.17 -7.74 2.80
CA THR A 207 -20.54 -7.27 1.45
C THR A 207 -19.45 -7.64 0.43
N ALA A 208 -18.18 -7.51 0.80
CA ALA A 208 -17.06 -7.78 -0.08
C ALA A 208 -16.86 -9.28 -0.32
N LEU A 209 -17.04 -10.11 0.70
CA LEU A 209 -16.94 -11.56 0.63
C LEU A 209 -18.10 -12.19 1.45
N PRO A 210 -19.31 -12.28 0.86
CA PRO A 210 -20.46 -12.88 1.53
C PRO A 210 -20.22 -14.30 2.04
N GLU A 211 -19.37 -15.06 1.34
CA GLU A 211 -18.98 -16.44 1.65
C GLU A 211 -17.82 -16.54 2.65
N LEU A 212 -17.56 -15.49 3.44
CA LEU A 212 -16.48 -15.49 4.44
C LEU A 212 -16.60 -16.67 5.42
N ASP A 213 -17.82 -17.09 5.74
CA ASP A 213 -18.13 -18.23 6.60
C ASP A 213 -17.75 -19.59 6.00
N GLN A 214 -17.45 -19.65 4.71
CA GLN A 214 -17.05 -20.87 4.00
C GLN A 214 -15.52 -21.04 3.91
N ILE A 215 -14.75 -20.11 4.47
CA ILE A 215 -13.29 -20.09 4.42
C ILE A 215 -12.73 -19.88 5.82
N ASP A 216 -11.43 -20.15 6.00
CA ASP A 216 -10.75 -19.78 7.23
C ASP A 216 -10.33 -18.31 7.16
N TYR A 217 -10.78 -17.50 8.12
CA TYR A 217 -10.24 -16.17 8.33
C TYR A 217 -9.21 -16.18 9.47
N VAL A 218 -7.94 -15.99 9.13
CA VAL A 218 -6.82 -16.02 10.09
C VAL A 218 -6.33 -14.60 10.30
N GLN A 219 -6.40 -14.12 11.54
CA GLN A 219 -5.92 -12.80 11.91
C GLN A 219 -4.63 -12.90 12.73
N LEU A 220 -3.56 -12.28 12.24
CA LEU A 220 -2.26 -12.17 12.90
C LEU A 220 -2.08 -10.78 13.50
N LYS A 221 -1.63 -10.73 14.75
CA LYS A 221 -1.23 -9.49 15.44
C LYS A 221 0.28 -9.49 15.62
N LEU A 222 0.96 -8.77 14.75
CA LEU A 222 2.41 -8.64 14.78
C LEU A 222 2.85 -7.52 15.74
N GLY A 223 4.08 -7.63 16.25
CA GLY A 223 4.64 -6.69 17.22
C GLY A 223 5.00 -5.31 16.64
N GLY A 224 5.03 -5.14 15.32
CA GLY A 224 5.38 -3.87 14.69
C GLY A 224 5.04 -3.83 13.20
N PHE A 225 5.16 -2.65 12.60
CA PHE A 225 4.77 -2.41 11.21
C PHE A 225 5.57 -3.28 10.22
N THR A 226 6.89 -3.37 10.40
CA THR A 226 7.81 -4.16 9.56
C THR A 226 8.04 -5.58 10.08
N ALA A 227 7.27 -6.00 11.10
CA ALA A 227 7.43 -7.31 11.68
C ALA A 227 7.16 -8.39 10.63
N ARG A 228 8.01 -9.41 10.63
CA ARG A 228 7.97 -10.52 9.68
C ARG A 228 6.97 -11.55 10.17
N ILE A 229 6.24 -12.18 9.26
CA ILE A 229 5.40 -13.34 9.58
C ILE A 229 6.32 -14.56 9.63
N ARG A 230 6.33 -15.25 10.77
CA ARG A 230 7.12 -16.46 11.00
C ARG A 230 6.20 -17.68 11.06
N PRO A 231 6.72 -18.90 10.90
CA PRO A 231 5.91 -20.12 10.97
C PRO A 231 5.10 -20.22 12.27
N GLU A 232 5.68 -19.82 13.40
CA GLU A 232 5.04 -19.82 14.72
C GLU A 232 3.94 -18.77 14.89
N ASP A 233 3.89 -17.75 14.03
CA ASP A 233 2.82 -16.75 14.06
C ASP A 233 1.55 -17.27 13.36
N LEU A 234 1.64 -18.39 12.61
CA LEU A 234 0.56 -18.96 11.81
C LEU A 234 -0.02 -20.22 12.46
N PRO A 235 -1.30 -20.57 12.19
CA PRO A 235 -1.85 -21.85 12.63
C PRO A 235 -1.08 -23.01 11.98
N PRO A 236 -1.03 -24.21 12.59
CA PRO A 236 -0.18 -25.32 12.13
C PRO A 236 -0.32 -25.66 10.64
N THR A 237 -1.54 -25.55 10.13
CA THR A 237 -1.88 -25.86 8.73
C THR A 237 -1.46 -24.81 7.72
N LEU A 238 -1.04 -23.63 8.18
CA LEU A 238 -0.47 -22.56 7.37
C LEU A 238 0.98 -22.24 7.77
N ALA A 239 1.55 -22.93 8.76
CA ALA A 239 2.90 -22.66 9.26
C ALA A 239 3.95 -22.70 8.14
N TRP A 240 3.76 -23.56 7.13
CA TRP A 240 4.60 -23.63 5.94
C TRP A 240 4.72 -22.28 5.21
N ALA A 241 3.69 -21.45 5.21
CA ALA A 241 3.71 -20.16 4.53
C ALA A 241 4.66 -19.15 5.19
N GLY A 242 4.88 -19.27 6.50
CA GLY A 242 5.86 -18.43 7.22
C GLY A 242 7.32 -18.82 6.96
N GLY A 243 7.57 -19.93 6.25
CA GLY A 243 8.90 -20.48 6.02
C GLY A 243 9.64 -19.89 4.81
N GLU A 244 10.76 -20.53 4.50
CA GLU A 244 11.60 -20.25 3.34
C GLU A 244 11.48 -21.38 2.31
N ARG A 245 11.60 -21.03 1.03
CA ARG A 245 11.68 -21.94 -0.10
C ARG A 245 13.07 -22.59 -0.14
N PRO A 246 13.26 -23.66 -0.93
CA PRO A 246 14.55 -24.32 -1.10
C PRO A 246 15.69 -23.39 -1.58
N ASP A 247 15.36 -22.27 -2.24
CA ASP A 247 16.31 -21.24 -2.69
C ASP A 247 16.66 -20.20 -1.60
N GLY A 248 16.22 -20.42 -0.36
CA GLY A 248 16.41 -19.51 0.78
C GLY A 248 15.52 -18.27 0.73
N ARG A 249 14.66 -18.12 -0.29
CA ARG A 249 13.73 -16.99 -0.35
C ARG A 249 12.48 -17.27 0.47
N ARG A 250 11.95 -16.24 1.10
CA ARG A 250 10.72 -16.33 1.87
C ARG A 250 9.52 -16.65 0.98
N ILE A 251 8.59 -17.43 1.53
CA ILE A 251 7.33 -17.72 0.84
C ILE A 251 6.43 -16.47 0.87
N LEU A 252 6.27 -15.85 2.04
CA LEU A 252 5.54 -14.59 2.19
C LEU A 252 6.45 -13.38 2.02
N LEU A 253 6.04 -12.46 1.15
CA LEU A 253 6.76 -11.21 0.84
C LEU A 253 6.15 -10.04 1.62
N ASN A 254 6.11 -10.19 2.94
CA ASN A 254 5.56 -9.17 3.82
C ASN A 254 6.65 -8.15 4.19
N HIS A 255 6.48 -6.91 3.75
CA HIS A 255 7.38 -5.78 4.04
C HIS A 255 6.75 -4.74 4.98
N GLY A 256 5.46 -4.85 5.24
CA GLY A 256 4.68 -3.95 6.08
C GLY A 256 3.34 -4.57 6.45
N VAL A 257 2.51 -3.81 7.16
CA VAL A 257 1.11 -4.14 7.44
C VAL A 257 0.21 -2.93 7.17
N PRO A 258 -1.08 -3.10 6.80
CA PRO A 258 -1.81 -4.36 6.72
C PRO A 258 -1.36 -5.19 5.51
N PHE A 259 -1.13 -6.47 5.74
CA PHE A 259 -0.74 -7.44 4.73
C PHE A 259 -1.78 -8.55 4.65
N PHE A 260 -2.04 -9.03 3.45
CA PHE A 260 -3.08 -10.01 3.17
C PHE A 260 -2.51 -11.11 2.28
N PHE A 261 -2.97 -12.34 2.49
CA PHE A 261 -2.75 -13.40 1.51
C PHE A 261 -3.91 -14.41 1.47
N ALA A 262 -4.08 -15.02 0.31
CA ALA A 262 -4.99 -16.12 0.05
C ALA A 262 -4.19 -17.41 -0.06
N ALA A 263 -4.46 -18.35 0.84
CA ALA A 263 -3.93 -19.71 0.76
C ALA A 263 -5.05 -20.66 0.32
N ILE A 264 -4.78 -21.46 -0.71
CA ILE A 264 -5.66 -22.55 -1.13
C ILE A 264 -4.85 -23.83 -1.06
N ASP A 265 -5.28 -24.73 -0.17
CA ASP A 265 -4.53 -25.89 0.28
C ASP A 265 -3.12 -25.46 0.77
N GLU A 266 -2.06 -26.00 0.18
CA GLU A 266 -0.67 -25.71 0.54
C GLU A 266 -0.01 -24.72 -0.42
N GLN A 267 -0.79 -23.81 -1.02
CA GLN A 267 -0.30 -22.84 -1.99
C GLN A 267 -0.83 -21.43 -1.75
N ILE A 268 0.04 -20.44 -1.99
CA ILE A 268 -0.33 -19.02 -1.96
C ILE A 268 -0.75 -18.59 -3.37
N TRP A 269 -1.99 -18.15 -3.51
CA TRP A 269 -2.57 -17.72 -4.80
C TRP A 269 -2.63 -16.21 -4.95
N GLY A 270 -2.53 -15.47 -3.85
CA GLY A 270 -2.42 -14.01 -3.87
C GLY A 270 -1.85 -13.51 -2.55
N GLN A 271 -1.00 -12.50 -2.61
CA GLN A 271 -0.57 -11.75 -1.42
C GLN A 271 -0.44 -10.28 -1.80
N ALA A 272 -0.77 -9.38 -0.89
CA ALA A 272 -0.69 -7.95 -1.15
C ALA A 272 -0.66 -7.12 0.14
N HIS A 273 -0.16 -5.89 0.00
CA HIS A 273 -0.23 -4.87 1.03
C HIS A 273 -1.45 -3.98 0.82
N ALA A 274 -1.90 -3.34 1.90
CA ALA A 274 -3.02 -2.40 1.90
C ALA A 274 -4.38 -3.01 1.53
N VAL A 275 -5.46 -2.28 1.87
CA VAL A 275 -6.85 -2.66 1.56
C VAL A 275 -7.08 -2.77 0.06
N SER A 276 -6.42 -1.93 -0.73
CA SER A 276 -6.46 -2.02 -2.19
C SER A 276 -5.92 -3.34 -2.72
N GLY A 277 -4.86 -3.87 -2.11
CA GLY A 277 -4.31 -5.18 -2.44
C GLY A 277 -5.25 -6.32 -2.04
N LEU A 278 -5.90 -6.21 -0.88
CA LEU A 278 -6.95 -7.14 -0.49
C LEU A 278 -8.06 -7.21 -1.55
N GLU A 279 -8.62 -6.06 -1.94
CA GLU A 279 -9.75 -5.99 -2.87
C GLU A 279 -9.37 -6.36 -4.31
N GLY A 280 -8.20 -5.93 -4.78
CA GLY A 280 -7.76 -6.08 -6.16
C GLY A 280 -7.04 -7.38 -6.47
N ILE A 281 -6.41 -8.03 -5.48
CA ILE A 281 -5.57 -9.22 -5.70
C ILE A 281 -6.10 -10.40 -4.89
N VAL A 282 -6.26 -10.25 -3.57
CA VAL A 282 -6.50 -11.39 -2.67
C VAL A 282 -7.94 -11.90 -2.75
N LEU A 283 -8.95 -11.02 -2.63
CA LEU A 283 -10.37 -11.40 -2.68
C LEU A 283 -10.78 -12.05 -4.01
N PRO A 284 -10.33 -11.57 -5.20
CA PRO A 284 -10.60 -12.24 -6.46
C PRO A 284 -10.14 -13.70 -6.50
N GLN A 285 -8.98 -14.02 -5.93
CA GLN A 285 -8.47 -15.41 -5.89
C GLN A 285 -9.33 -16.29 -4.99
N ILE A 286 -9.77 -15.77 -3.84
CA ILE A 286 -10.67 -16.48 -2.93
C ILE A 286 -12.01 -16.77 -3.63
N ARG A 287 -12.60 -15.79 -4.31
CA ARG A 287 -13.87 -15.97 -5.04
C ARG A 287 -13.72 -17.02 -6.14
N LEU A 288 -12.62 -16.99 -6.89
CA LEU A 288 -12.34 -17.98 -7.91
C LEU A 288 -12.21 -19.39 -7.31
N ALA A 289 -11.48 -19.53 -6.20
CA ALA A 289 -11.34 -20.81 -5.51
C ALA A 289 -12.67 -21.35 -4.96
N LEU A 290 -13.53 -20.47 -4.43
CA LEU A 290 -14.87 -20.85 -3.98
C LEU A 290 -15.74 -21.37 -5.13
N GLN A 291 -15.69 -20.71 -6.29
CA GLN A 291 -16.41 -21.15 -7.50
C GLN A 291 -15.93 -22.51 -8.00
N GLU A 292 -14.62 -22.72 -8.08
CA GLU A 292 -14.05 -24.01 -8.50
C GLU A 292 -14.40 -25.13 -7.51
N ARG A 293 -14.31 -24.86 -6.20
CA ARG A 293 -14.72 -25.83 -5.16
C ARG A 293 -16.20 -26.18 -5.27
N ALA A 294 -17.07 -25.21 -5.54
CA ALA A 294 -18.49 -25.45 -5.74
C ALA A 294 -18.76 -26.32 -6.99
N ARG A 295 -18.07 -26.05 -8.10
CA ARG A 295 -18.16 -26.89 -9.32
C ARG A 295 -17.71 -28.32 -9.05
N ALA A 296 -16.58 -28.50 -8.36
CA ALA A 296 -16.04 -29.81 -8.02
C ALA A 296 -16.93 -30.62 -7.07
N ARG A 297 -17.81 -29.97 -6.29
CA ARG A 297 -18.80 -30.66 -5.44
C ARG A 297 -20.05 -31.11 -6.20
N ALA A 298 -20.31 -30.51 -7.37
CA ALA A 298 -21.48 -30.82 -8.18
C ALA A 298 -21.23 -31.96 -9.17
N THR A 299 -19.96 -32.30 -9.42
CA THR A 299 -19.51 -33.43 -10.24
C THR A 299 -19.33 -34.68 -9.39
#